data_AF-A0A439PYZ4-F1
#
_entry.id   AF-A0A439PYZ4-F1
#
_cell.length_a   1.000
_cell.length_b   1.000
_cell.length_c   1.000
_cell.angle_alpha   90.00
_cell.angle_beta   90.00
_cell.angle_gamma   90.00
#
_symmetry.space_group_name_H-M   'P 1'
#
loop_
_entity.id
_entity.type
_entity.pdbx_description
1 polymer ?
#
loop_
_entity_poly.entity_id
_entity_poly.type
_entity_poly.pdbx_seq_one_letter_code
_entity_poly.pdbx_strand_id
1 'polypeptide(L)'
;MSNMAPLSVRVTLDEREILEAAASQANTNLSDFIRRKAVEAAEMEVLDGRLVAIPAADWEKFEAWAKSPPRARAGLQKLAASQPVWQD
;
A
#
# COMPACT_ATOMS: atom_id res chain seq x y z
N MET A 1 17.15 -14.08 -13.83
CA MET A 1 16.18 -15.13 -13.45
C MET A 1 15.65 -14.76 -12.08
N SER A 2 14.34 -14.61 -11.90
CA SER A 2 13.77 -14.37 -10.57
C SER A 2 13.95 -15.62 -9.72
N ASN A 3 14.55 -15.47 -8.54
CA ASN A 3 14.78 -16.60 -7.64
C ASN A 3 13.48 -16.91 -6.89
N MET A 4 12.91 -18.10 -7.09
CA MET A 4 11.69 -18.54 -6.40
C MET A 4 12.06 -19.07 -5.01
N ALA A 5 11.39 -18.57 -3.97
CA ALA A 5 11.55 -19.05 -2.60
C ALA A 5 10.22 -19.61 -2.07
N PRO A 6 10.23 -20.68 -1.25
CA PRO A 6 9.01 -21.25 -0.69
C PRO A 6 8.40 -20.33 0.37
N LEU A 7 7.06 -20.26 0.40
CA LEU A 7 6.27 -19.62 1.46
C LEU A 7 5.47 -20.70 2.19
N SER A 8 5.76 -20.92 3.47
CA SER A 8 5.09 -21.93 4.29
C SER A 8 4.11 -21.26 5.25
N VAL A 9 2.82 -21.55 5.10
CA VAL A 9 1.74 -21.03 5.95
C VAL A 9 1.00 -22.20 6.58
N ARG A 10 0.73 -22.10 7.89
CA ARG A 10 -0.11 -23.07 8.60
C ARG A 10 -1.57 -22.64 8.45
N VAL A 11 -2.42 -23.60 8.14
CA VAL A 11 -3.87 -23.44 8.03
C VAL A 11 -4.56 -24.59 8.75
N THR A 12 -5.75 -24.32 9.26
CA THR A 12 -6.68 -25.31 9.77
C THR A 12 -7.29 -26.12 8.61
N LEU A 13 -8.00 -27.21 8.94
CA LEU A 13 -8.68 -28.03 7.94
C LEU A 13 -9.78 -27.23 7.24
N ASP A 14 -10.61 -26.53 8.00
CA ASP A 14 -11.73 -25.73 7.49
C ASP A 14 -11.24 -24.61 6.55
N GLU A 15 -10.16 -23.91 6.92
CA GLU A 15 -9.54 -22.91 6.04
C GLU A 15 -9.04 -23.54 4.75
N ARG A 16 -8.41 -24.72 4.83
CA ARG A 16 -7.92 -25.43 3.65
C ARG A 16 -9.05 -25.83 2.71
N GLU A 17 -10.15 -26.35 3.24
CA GLU A 17 -11.31 -26.76 2.43
C GLU A 17 -11.90 -25.59 1.64
N ILE A 18 -12.06 -24.43 2.28
CA ILE A 18 -12.56 -23.22 1.62
C ILE A 18 -11.59 -22.77 0.52
N LEU A 19 -10.29 -22.79 0.80
CA LEU A 19 -9.26 -22.39 -0.17
C LEU A 19 -9.17 -23.34 -1.36
N GLU A 20 -9.32 -24.65 -1.15
CA GLU A 20 -9.34 -25.64 -2.23
C GLU A 20 -10.61 -25.51 -3.09
N ALA A 21 -11.77 -25.28 -2.47
CA ALA A 21 -13.02 -25.02 -3.19
C ALA A 21 -12.92 -23.73 -4.04
N ALA A 22 -12.29 -22.68 -3.53
CA ALA A 22 -12.06 -21.44 -4.27
C ALA A 22 -11.05 -21.63 -5.41
N ALA A 23 -9.97 -22.39 -5.21
CA ALA A 23 -9.00 -22.73 -6.24
C ALA A 23 -9.65 -23.53 -7.39
N SER A 24 -10.50 -24.49 -7.04
CA SER A 24 -11.27 -25.30 -8.00
C SER A 24 -12.20 -24.42 -8.85
N GLN A 25 -12.98 -23.52 -8.22
CA GLN A 25 -13.84 -22.57 -8.93
C GLN A 25 -13.03 -21.64 -9.85
N ALA A 26 -11.83 -21.26 -9.45
CA ALA A 26 -10.91 -20.46 -10.23
C ALA A 26 -10.12 -21.26 -11.30
N ASN A 27 -10.42 -22.54 -11.50
CA ASN A 27 -9.75 -23.45 -12.44
C ASN A 27 -8.22 -23.46 -12.29
N THR A 28 -7.73 -23.50 -11.06
CA THR A 28 -6.30 -23.52 -10.75
C THR A 28 -5.99 -24.44 -9.57
N ASN A 29 -4.71 -24.69 -9.29
CA ASN A 29 -4.30 -25.44 -8.10
C ASN A 29 -4.19 -24.51 -6.87
N LEU A 30 -4.19 -25.11 -5.67
CA LEU A 30 -4.15 -24.38 -4.41
C LEU A 30 -2.93 -23.45 -4.30
N SER A 31 -1.73 -23.92 -4.66
CA SER A 31 -0.50 -23.13 -4.54
C SER A 31 -0.51 -21.89 -5.44
N ASP A 32 -0.93 -22.04 -6.70
CA ASP A 32 -1.05 -20.93 -7.65
C ASP A 32 -2.17 -19.96 -7.25
N PHE A 33 -3.30 -20.50 -6.75
CA PHE A 33 -4.39 -19.70 -6.21
C PHE A 33 -3.92 -18.81 -5.07
N ILE A 34 -3.27 -19.41 -4.05
CA ILE A 34 -2.78 -18.70 -2.88
C ILE A 34 -1.70 -17.69 -3.26
N ARG A 35 -0.73 -18.05 -4.13
CA ARG A 35 0.29 -17.11 -4.59
C ARG A 35 -0.35 -15.88 -5.23
N ARG A 36 -1.29 -16.09 -6.16
CA ARG A 36 -1.96 -14.98 -6.85
C ARG A 36 -2.76 -14.11 -5.88
N LYS A 37 -3.56 -14.72 -5.00
CA LYS A 37 -4.39 -13.97 -4.05
C LYS A 37 -3.59 -13.24 -2.98
N ALA A 38 -2.47 -13.81 -2.53
CA ALA A 38 -1.56 -13.15 -1.60
C ALA A 38 -0.93 -11.90 -2.24
N VAL A 39 -0.48 -11.99 -3.50
CA VAL A 39 0.08 -10.82 -4.22
C VAL A 39 -0.99 -9.76 -4.47
N GLU A 40 -2.17 -10.16 -4.96
CA GLU A 40 -3.30 -9.25 -5.21
C GLU A 40 -3.70 -8.47 -3.94
N ALA A 41 -3.81 -9.17 -2.80
CA ALA A 41 -4.11 -8.54 -1.52
C ALA A 41 -2.99 -7.57 -1.07
N ALA A 42 -1.72 -7.97 -1.23
CA ALA A 42 -0.60 -7.11 -0.89
C ALA A 42 -0.52 -5.85 -1.77
N GLU A 43 -0.82 -5.98 -3.06
CA GLU A 43 -0.90 -4.84 -3.99
C GLU A 43 -2.03 -3.88 -3.58
N MET A 44 -3.20 -4.40 -3.23
CA MET A 44 -4.32 -3.58 -2.75
C MET A 44 -3.96 -2.79 -1.48
N GLU A 45 -3.31 -3.43 -0.51
CA GLU A 45 -2.89 -2.77 0.74
C GLU A 45 -1.85 -1.68 0.50
N VAL A 46 -0.86 -1.95 -0.36
CA VAL A 46 0.17 -0.95 -0.74
C VAL A 46 -0.45 0.23 -1.50
N LEU A 47 -1.49 -0.03 -2.31
CA LEU A 47 -2.22 1.03 -3.01
C LEU A 47 -3.05 1.88 -2.04
N ASP A 48 -3.70 1.29 -1.04
CA ASP A 48 -4.49 2.03 -0.05
C ASP A 48 -3.59 2.98 0.78
N GLY A 49 -2.35 2.57 1.07
CA GLY A 49 -1.33 3.43 1.69
C GLY A 49 -0.96 4.70 0.90
N ARG A 50 -1.45 4.86 -0.34
CA ARG A 50 -1.26 6.07 -1.16
C ARG A 50 -2.49 6.97 -1.22
N LEU A 51 -3.63 6.52 -0.69
CA LEU A 51 -4.86 7.29 -0.72
C LEU A 51 -4.97 8.15 0.54
N VAL A 52 -4.76 9.46 0.38
CA VAL A 52 -5.11 10.43 1.44
C VAL A 52 -6.55 10.86 1.20
N ALA A 53 -7.49 10.22 1.91
CA ALA A 53 -8.89 10.58 1.87
C ALA A 53 -9.14 11.85 2.71
N ILE A 54 -9.69 12.89 2.08
CA ILE A 54 -10.16 14.08 2.78
C ILE A 54 -11.68 13.95 2.94
N PRO A 55 -12.22 13.98 4.18
CA PRO A 55 -13.66 13.93 4.39
C PRO A 55 -14.37 15.04 3.61
N ALA A 56 -15.56 14.75 3.06
CA ALA A 56 -16.29 15.71 2.23
C ALA A 56 -16.54 17.05 2.96
N ALA A 57 -16.78 17.01 4.27
CA ALA A 57 -16.97 18.19 5.11
C ALA A 57 -15.72 19.10 5.19
N ASP A 58 -14.52 18.54 4.99
CA ASP A 58 -13.26 19.27 5.04
C ASP A 58 -12.73 19.65 3.65
N TRP A 59 -13.40 19.22 2.58
CA TRP A 59 -12.93 19.39 1.21
C TRP A 59 -12.79 20.86 0.82
N GLU A 60 -13.81 21.69 1.08
CA GLU A 60 -13.78 23.12 0.76
C GLU A 60 -12.65 23.86 1.50
N LYS A 61 -12.42 23.50 2.77
CA LYS A 61 -11.35 24.06 3.59
C LYS A 61 -9.97 23.69 3.05
N PHE A 62 -9.80 22.43 2.64
CA PHE A 62 -8.57 21.97 2.00
C PHE A 62 -8.34 22.71 0.68
N GLU A 63 -9.36 22.84 -0.16
CA GLU A 63 -9.26 23.50 -1.47
C GLU A 63 -8.88 25.00 -1.32
N ALA A 64 -9.46 25.69 -0.34
CA ALA A 64 -9.10 27.06 0.00
C ALA A 64 -7.64 27.16 0.48
N TRP A 65 -7.18 26.21 1.29
CA TRP A 65 -5.78 26.15 1.74
C TRP A 65 -4.82 25.87 0.58
N ALA A 66 -5.13 24.92 -0.29
CA ALA A 66 -4.29 24.53 -1.42
C ALA A 66 -4.12 25.67 -2.45
N LYS A 67 -5.16 26.50 -2.63
CA LYS A 67 -5.11 27.69 -3.51
C LYS A 67 -4.47 28.91 -2.84
N SER A 68 -4.24 28.87 -1.54
CA SER A 68 -3.62 30.00 -0.83
C SER A 68 -2.13 30.10 -1.14
N PRO A 69 -1.55 31.32 -1.17
CA PRO A 69 -0.12 31.49 -1.39
C PRO A 69 0.70 30.78 -0.30
N PRO A 70 1.89 30.25 -0.65
CA PRO A 70 2.77 29.61 0.32
C PRO A 70 3.12 30.57 1.46
N ARG A 71 2.98 30.09 2.70
CA ARG A 71 3.39 30.88 3.87
C ARG A 71 4.89 30.74 4.08
N ALA A 72 5.61 31.84 4.01
CA ALA A 72 7.02 31.87 4.38
C ALA A 72 7.17 31.56 5.87
N ARG A 73 7.97 30.54 6.19
CA ARG A 73 8.35 30.18 7.57
C ARG A 73 9.87 30.29 7.67
N ALA A 74 10.37 31.19 8.51
CA ALA A 74 11.81 31.43 8.66
C ALA A 74 12.60 30.14 8.99
N GLY A 75 12.01 29.24 9.79
CA GLY A 75 12.62 27.94 10.09
C GLY A 75 12.74 27.01 8.88
N LEU A 76 11.74 26.99 7.98
CA LEU A 76 11.81 26.18 6.75
C LEU A 76 12.81 26.75 5.75
N GLN A 77 12.91 28.08 5.67
CA GLN A 77 13.93 28.73 4.83
C GLN A 77 15.35 28.40 5.32
N LYS A 78 15.57 28.44 6.64
CA LYS A 78 16.86 28.05 7.24
C LYS A 78 17.20 26.58 6.96
N LEU A 79 16.21 25.67 7.04
CA LEU A 79 16.40 24.26 6.74
C LEU A 79 16.70 24.03 5.26
N ALA A 80 15.96 24.67 4.34
CA ALA A 80 16.19 24.56 2.91
C ALA A 80 17.56 25.09 2.47
N ALA A 81 18.12 26.05 3.20
CA ALA A 81 19.46 26.59 2.97
C ALA A 81 20.60 25.79 3.65
N SER A 82 20.26 24.78 4.46
CA SER A 82 21.26 23.96 5.16
C SER A 82 21.74 22.81 4.27
N GLN A 83 23.03 22.44 4.40
CA GLN A 83 23.59 21.31 3.67
C GLN A 83 22.91 20.01 4.13
N PRO A 84 22.35 19.21 3.21
CA PRO A 84 21.77 17.93 3.55
C PRO A 84 22.85 17.00 4.10
N VAL A 85 22.55 16.27 5.19
CA VAL A 85 23.48 15.37 5.88
C VAL A 85 24.02 14.19 5.05
N TRP A 86 23.51 14.01 3.84
CA TRP A 86 23.89 12.94 2.91
C TRP A 86 24.73 13.43 1.72
N GLN A 87 24.97 14.74 1.61
CA GLN A 87 25.91 15.32 0.67
C GLN A 87 27.21 15.64 1.42
N ASP A 88 28.23 14.81 1.21
CA ASP A 88 29.63 15.13 1.53
C ASP A 88 30.16 16.23 0.58
#